data_AF-A0A383BVQ5-F1
#
_entry.id   AF-A0A383BVQ5-F1
#
_cell.length_a   1.000
_cell.length_b   1.000
_cell.length_c   1.000
_cell.angle_alpha   90.00
_cell.angle_beta   90.00
_cell.angle_gamma   90.00
#
_symmetry.space_group_name_H-M   'P 1'
#
loop_
_entity.id
_entity.type
_entity.pdbx_description
1 polymer ?
#
loop_
_entity_poly.entity_id
_entity_poly.type
_entity_poly.pdbx_seq_one_letter_code
_entity_poly.pdbx_strand_id
1 'polypeptide(L)'
;CFAFLAYLRPAVFGRITASVFGFTIILVILYYQIELFNEGLAFLSLRFEEAANVEGTPFEAYITRYWEIIRAPWYFGSLNDLWGMGLGAGTRAGAAIGYGMPMEIEWGRHVKESGMIMGCLYVAIRIWISKDLLAVCLNAVKRDNYLAIFLWGACAPVILFGILGQPTNLGFAAFGGGLCLAAANTKIEHHRN
;
A
#
# COMPACT_ATOMS: atom_id res chain seq x y z
N CYS A 1 -9.58 1.65 -4.61
CA CYS A 1 -9.73 2.25 -5.96
C CYS A 1 -11.02 1.81 -6.66
N PHE A 2 -11.30 0.51 -6.80
CA PHE A 2 -12.49 0.00 -7.50
C PHE A 2 -13.82 0.50 -6.95
N ALA A 3 -13.97 0.60 -5.62
CA ALA A 3 -15.19 1.15 -5.00
C ALA A 3 -15.47 2.61 -5.45
N PHE A 4 -14.42 3.45 -5.52
CA PHE A 4 -14.56 4.83 -6.00
C PHE A 4 -14.94 4.90 -7.49
N LEU A 5 -14.38 4.00 -8.31
CA LEU A 5 -14.73 3.91 -9.72
C LEU A 5 -16.16 3.41 -9.93
N ALA A 6 -16.58 2.38 -9.18
CA ALA A 6 -17.94 1.85 -9.21
C ALA A 6 -18.97 2.92 -8.80
N TYR A 7 -18.63 3.74 -7.79
CA TYR A 7 -19.48 4.84 -7.34
C TYR A 7 -19.61 5.97 -8.37
N LEU A 8 -18.50 6.39 -9.01
CA LEU A 8 -18.51 7.51 -9.96
C LEU A 8 -18.99 7.13 -11.37
N ARG A 9 -18.66 5.92 -11.84
CA ARG A 9 -18.92 5.45 -13.22
C ARG A 9 -19.23 3.94 -13.25
N PRO A 10 -20.42 3.50 -12.80
CA PRO A 10 -20.76 2.08 -12.69
C PRO A 10 -20.76 1.33 -14.04
N ALA A 11 -21.17 1.98 -15.13
CA ALA A 11 -21.20 1.38 -16.47
C ALA A 11 -19.80 1.05 -17.01
N VAL A 12 -18.79 1.89 -16.71
CA VAL A 12 -17.40 1.67 -17.12
C VAL A 12 -16.76 0.60 -16.26
N PHE A 13 -17.02 0.62 -14.95
CA PHE A 13 -16.58 -0.41 -14.03
C PHE A 13 -17.01 -1.82 -14.49
N GLY A 14 -18.28 -2.01 -14.84
CA GLY A 14 -18.77 -3.30 -15.34
C GLY A 14 -18.04 -3.81 -16.59
N ARG A 15 -17.71 -2.91 -17.54
CA ARG A 15 -16.94 -3.27 -18.75
C ARG A 15 -15.50 -3.66 -18.41
N ILE A 16 -14.81 -2.86 -17.60
CA ILE A 16 -13.43 -3.15 -17.20
C ILE A 16 -13.36 -4.47 -16.44
N THR A 17 -14.25 -4.69 -15.48
CA THR A 17 -14.30 -5.94 -14.70
C THR A 17 -14.56 -7.15 -15.60
N ALA A 18 -15.50 -7.06 -16.55
CA ALA A 18 -15.77 -8.15 -17.49
C ALA A 18 -14.55 -8.47 -18.37
N SER A 19 -13.88 -7.45 -18.90
CA SER A 19 -12.66 -7.63 -19.71
C SER A 19 -11.53 -8.26 -18.91
N VAL A 20 -11.28 -7.78 -17.70
CA VAL A 20 -10.25 -8.34 -16.81
C VAL A 20 -10.56 -9.80 -16.50
N PHE A 21 -11.79 -10.11 -16.11
CA PHE A 21 -12.20 -11.47 -15.75
C PHE A 21 -12.04 -12.43 -16.93
N GLY A 22 -12.46 -12.03 -18.13
CA GLY A 22 -12.25 -12.83 -19.35
C GLY A 22 -10.77 -13.09 -19.64
N PHE A 23 -9.92 -12.07 -19.52
CA PHE A 23 -8.48 -12.20 -19.75
C PHE A 23 -7.80 -13.08 -18.69
N THR A 24 -8.21 -12.96 -17.41
CA THR A 24 -7.69 -13.79 -16.32
C THR A 24 -8.05 -15.26 -16.51
N ILE A 25 -9.28 -15.58 -16.92
CA ILE A 25 -9.69 -16.96 -17.21
C ILE A 25 -8.82 -17.56 -18.32
N ILE A 26 -8.63 -16.83 -19.42
CA ILE A 26 -7.81 -17.28 -20.55
C ILE A 26 -6.36 -17.52 -20.09
N LEU A 27 -5.80 -16.59 -19.31
CA LEU A 27 -4.44 -16.72 -18.78
C LEU A 27 -4.31 -17.95 -17.87
N VAL A 28 -5.23 -18.18 -16.93
CA VAL A 28 -5.16 -19.33 -16.02
C VAL A 28 -5.22 -20.66 -16.78
N ILE A 29 -6.08 -20.74 -17.81
CA ILE A 29 -6.19 -21.94 -18.65
C ILE A 29 -4.90 -22.21 -19.42
N LEU A 30 -4.29 -21.17 -19.99
CA LEU A 30 -3.02 -21.27 -20.71
C LEU A 30 -1.86 -21.62 -19.77
N TYR A 31 -1.84 -21.06 -18.56
CA TYR A 31 -0.75 -21.22 -17.61
C TYR A 31 -0.75 -22.57 -16.87
N TYR A 32 -1.91 -23.21 -16.68
CA TYR A 32 -1.99 -24.52 -16.03
C TYR A 32 -1.24 -25.62 -16.79
N GLN A 33 -0.98 -25.42 -18.09
CA GLN A 33 -0.27 -26.37 -18.95
C GLN A 33 1.26 -26.35 -18.76
N ILE A 34 1.80 -25.36 -18.04
CA ILE A 34 3.24 -25.21 -17.84
C ILE A 34 3.64 -25.83 -16.49
N GLU A 35 4.45 -26.88 -16.53
CA GLU A 35 4.92 -27.61 -15.33
C GLU A 35 5.63 -26.70 -14.32
N LEU A 36 6.45 -25.76 -14.81
CA LEU A 36 7.11 -24.72 -14.01
C LEU A 36 6.13 -23.84 -13.21
N PHE A 37 4.93 -23.59 -13.74
CA PHE A 37 3.93 -22.77 -13.05
C PHE A 37 3.29 -23.53 -11.89
N ASN A 38 3.01 -24.83 -12.06
CA ASN A 38 2.48 -25.67 -11.00
C ASN A 38 3.49 -25.84 -9.85
N GLU A 39 4.78 -25.98 -10.16
CA GLU A 39 5.83 -26.02 -9.14
C GLU A 39 5.90 -24.69 -8.35
N GLY A 40 5.88 -23.55 -9.05
CA GLY A 40 5.83 -22.23 -8.40
C GLY A 40 4.58 -22.05 -7.51
N LEU A 41 3.42 -22.52 -7.96
CA LEU A 41 2.19 -22.51 -7.16
C LEU A 41 2.27 -23.41 -5.94
N ALA A 42 2.93 -24.58 -6.03
CA ALA A 42 3.13 -25.47 -4.90
C ALA A 42 3.99 -24.79 -3.82
N PHE A 43 5.12 -24.18 -4.18
CA PHE A 43 5.96 -23.44 -3.24
C PHE A 43 5.26 -22.21 -2.65
N LEU A 44 4.47 -21.49 -3.46
CA LEU A 44 3.68 -20.36 -2.97
C LEU A 44 2.60 -20.81 -1.98
N SER A 45 1.92 -21.92 -2.29
CA SER A 45 0.87 -22.50 -1.42
C SER A 45 1.46 -22.96 -0.10
N LEU A 46 2.63 -23.62 -0.11
CA LEU A 46 3.35 -23.98 1.11
C LEU A 46 3.65 -22.75 1.97
N ARG A 47 4.08 -21.63 1.39
CA ARG A 47 4.31 -20.38 2.13
C ARG A 47 3.03 -19.78 2.71
N PHE A 48 1.93 -19.84 1.96
CA PHE A 48 0.64 -19.40 2.48
C PHE A 48 0.12 -20.29 3.60
N GLU A 49 0.32 -21.60 3.50
CA GLU A 49 -0.08 -22.57 4.51
C GLU A 49 0.76 -22.43 5.79
N GLU A 50 2.08 -22.29 5.65
CA GLU A 50 2.99 -22.05 6.77
C GLU A 50 2.68 -20.72 7.49
N ALA A 51 2.41 -19.65 6.72
CA ALA A 51 1.96 -18.38 7.30
C ALA A 51 0.57 -18.48 7.94
N ALA A 52 -0.37 -19.18 7.30
CA ALA A 52 -1.74 -19.32 7.81
C ALA A 52 -1.81 -20.12 9.12
N ASN A 53 -0.91 -21.09 9.31
CA ASN A 53 -0.80 -21.84 10.57
C ASN A 53 -0.35 -20.96 11.75
N VAL A 54 0.28 -19.81 11.50
CA VAL A 54 0.78 -18.89 12.53
C VAL A 54 -0.10 -17.64 12.67
N GLU A 55 -0.50 -17.05 11.54
CA GLU A 55 -1.20 -15.75 11.47
C GLU A 55 -2.72 -15.88 11.27
N GLY A 56 -3.23 -17.10 11.12
CA GLY A 56 -4.66 -17.36 10.85
C GLY A 56 -4.99 -17.24 9.36
N THR A 57 -6.27 -17.01 9.03
CA THR A 57 -6.67 -16.95 7.61
C THR A 57 -6.00 -15.76 6.91
N PRO A 58 -5.63 -15.85 5.61
CA PRO A 58 -4.92 -14.77 4.92
C PRO A 58 -5.66 -13.42 4.95
N PHE A 59 -6.99 -13.48 4.93
CA PHE A 59 -7.84 -12.28 5.02
C PHE A 59 -7.80 -11.66 6.42
N GLU A 60 -7.87 -12.48 7.46
CA GLU A 60 -7.83 -12.03 8.85
C GLU A 60 -6.45 -11.48 9.22
N ALA A 61 -5.37 -12.16 8.81
CA ALA A 61 -4.00 -11.69 8.94
C ALA A 61 -3.81 -10.32 8.25
N TYR A 62 -4.35 -10.17 7.04
CA TYR A 62 -4.31 -8.90 6.31
C TYR A 62 -5.00 -7.77 7.08
N ILE A 63 -6.26 -7.95 7.51
CA ILE A 63 -7.00 -6.93 8.26
C ILE A 63 -6.31 -6.61 9.59
N THR A 64 -5.90 -7.64 10.32
CA THR A 64 -5.23 -7.51 11.62
C THR A 64 -3.96 -6.66 11.46
N ARG A 65 -3.18 -6.87 10.40
CA ARG A 65 -1.97 -6.08 10.14
C ARG A 65 -2.25 -4.59 9.97
N TYR A 66 -3.27 -4.20 9.20
CA TYR A 66 -3.62 -2.78 9.08
C TYR A 66 -4.15 -2.21 10.39
N TRP A 67 -4.94 -2.99 11.11
CA TRP A 67 -5.43 -2.58 12.42
C TRP A 67 -4.28 -2.36 13.41
N GLU A 68 -3.30 -3.26 13.45
CA GLU A 68 -2.09 -3.15 14.26
C GLU A 68 -1.28 -1.89 13.90
N ILE A 69 -1.14 -1.56 12.60
CA ILE A 69 -0.49 -0.32 12.17
C ILE A 69 -1.25 0.91 12.67
N ILE A 70 -2.58 0.90 12.56
CA ILE A 70 -3.41 2.03 12.97
C ILE A 70 -3.39 2.21 14.49
N ARG A 71 -3.46 1.15 15.30
CA ARG A 71 -3.41 1.28 16.77
C ARG A 71 -2.01 1.53 17.33
N ALA A 72 -0.96 1.25 16.56
CA ALA A 72 0.42 1.31 17.03
C ALA A 72 0.84 2.66 17.64
N PRO A 73 0.49 3.84 17.07
CA PRO A 73 0.80 5.12 17.71
C PRO A 73 0.23 5.27 19.12
N TRP A 74 -0.96 4.74 19.38
CA TRP A 74 -1.62 4.79 20.69
C TRP A 74 -1.06 3.77 21.67
N TYR A 75 -0.61 2.61 21.17
CA TYR A 75 -0.06 1.55 21.98
C TYR A 75 1.40 1.79 22.37
N PHE A 76 2.21 2.27 21.42
CA PHE A 76 3.65 2.50 21.64
C PHE A 76 3.97 3.93 22.06
N GLY A 77 3.07 4.88 21.79
CA GLY A 77 3.25 6.25 22.21
C GLY A 77 2.88 6.43 23.68
N SER A 78 3.84 6.86 24.48
CA SER A 78 3.59 7.34 25.85
C SER A 78 3.81 8.85 25.89
N LEU A 79 3.03 9.55 26.71
CA LEU A 79 3.27 10.98 27.00
C LEU A 79 4.65 11.23 27.63
N ASN A 80 5.30 10.20 28.17
CA ASN A 80 6.66 10.28 28.71
C ASN A 80 7.75 10.18 27.63
N ASP A 81 7.39 9.83 26.39
CA ASP A 81 8.31 9.56 25.27
C ASP A 81 8.04 10.53 24.11
N LEU A 82 8.05 11.83 24.43
CA LEU A 82 7.70 12.91 23.47
C LEU A 82 8.73 13.06 22.35
N TRP A 83 9.99 12.76 22.64
CA TRP A 83 11.15 12.98 21.75
C TRP A 83 11.72 11.69 21.15
N GLY A 84 11.24 10.53 21.60
CA GLY A 84 11.63 9.23 21.08
C GLY A 84 12.99 8.75 21.56
N MET A 85 13.34 7.54 21.11
CA MET A 85 14.60 6.88 21.45
C MET A 85 15.75 7.23 20.51
N GLY A 86 15.47 7.92 19.39
CA GLY A 86 16.42 8.26 18.34
C GLY A 86 16.20 7.47 17.05
N LEU A 87 16.56 8.08 15.91
CA LEU A 87 16.41 7.48 14.59
C LEU A 87 17.24 6.20 14.47
N GLY A 88 16.65 5.17 13.87
CA GLY A 88 17.32 3.89 13.68
C GLY A 88 17.14 2.89 14.83
N ALA A 89 16.64 3.32 16.00
CA ALA A 89 16.42 2.44 17.15
C ALA A 89 15.38 1.32 16.88
N GLY A 90 14.44 1.55 15.97
CA GLY A 90 13.43 0.56 15.58
C GLY A 90 13.86 -0.33 14.41
N THR A 91 15.07 -0.14 13.87
CA THR A 91 15.57 -0.91 12.72
C THR A 91 16.26 -2.20 13.16
N ARG A 92 16.32 -3.18 12.25
CA ARG A 92 17.10 -4.41 12.50
C ARG A 92 18.58 -4.12 12.76
N ALA A 93 19.14 -3.08 12.13
CA ALA A 93 20.50 -2.65 12.37
C ALA A 93 20.68 -2.07 13.77
N GLY A 94 19.76 -1.20 14.22
CA GLY A 94 19.75 -0.66 15.59
C GLY A 94 19.66 -1.75 16.64
N ALA A 95 18.76 -2.70 16.45
CA ALA A 95 18.63 -3.87 17.33
C ALA A 95 19.93 -4.71 17.38
N ALA A 96 20.59 -4.92 16.25
CA ALA A 96 21.83 -5.71 16.17
C ALA A 96 23.00 -5.09 16.94
N ILE A 97 23.03 -3.77 17.07
CA ILE A 97 24.04 -3.03 17.86
C ILE A 97 23.60 -2.75 19.30
N GLY A 98 22.49 -3.35 19.75
CA GLY A 98 21.94 -3.17 21.10
C GLY A 98 21.22 -1.83 21.32
N TYR A 99 21.02 -1.04 20.26
CA TYR A 99 20.34 0.24 20.29
C TYR A 99 18.87 0.07 19.84
N GLY A 100 18.01 -0.29 20.78
CA GLY A 100 16.56 -0.38 20.60
C GLY A 100 16.02 -1.80 20.31
N MET A 101 14.77 -1.86 19.84
CA MET A 101 14.05 -3.12 19.58
C MET A 101 13.53 -3.10 18.13
N PRO A 102 13.70 -4.19 17.35
CA PRO A 102 13.26 -4.19 15.97
C PRO A 102 11.74 -4.12 15.95
N MET A 103 11.20 -3.13 15.23
CA MET A 103 9.76 -2.98 15.08
C MET A 103 9.37 -3.12 13.61
N GLU A 104 8.48 -4.07 13.35
CA GLU A 104 7.98 -4.35 11.99
C GLU A 104 6.72 -3.54 11.64
N ILE A 105 6.15 -2.84 12.62
CA ILE A 105 4.96 -2.01 12.46
C ILE A 105 5.36 -0.56 12.23
N GLU A 106 5.11 -0.05 11.02
CA GLU A 106 5.71 1.22 10.57
C GLU A 106 5.31 2.45 11.38
N TRP A 107 4.01 2.65 11.62
CA TRP A 107 3.56 3.84 12.35
C TRP A 107 4.06 3.83 13.80
N GLY A 108 4.09 2.65 14.43
CA GLY A 108 4.69 2.47 15.75
C GLY A 108 6.18 2.79 15.75
N ARG A 109 6.91 2.36 14.71
CA ARG A 109 8.35 2.62 14.55
C ARG A 109 8.65 4.12 14.53
N HIS A 110 7.89 4.91 13.77
CA HIS A 110 8.08 6.37 13.74
C HIS A 110 7.77 7.05 15.09
N VAL A 111 6.73 6.59 15.79
CA VAL A 111 6.37 7.12 17.10
C VAL A 111 7.43 6.80 18.15
N LYS A 112 8.08 5.63 18.06
CA LYS A 112 9.17 5.25 18.98
C LYS A 112 10.51 5.89 18.65
N GLU A 113 10.87 5.96 17.37
CA GLU A 113 12.15 6.55 16.94
C GLU A 113 12.15 8.08 17.10
N SER A 114 11.09 8.75 16.66
CA SER A 114 11.00 10.21 16.62
C SER A 114 10.19 10.82 17.77
N GLY A 115 9.55 9.98 18.60
CA GLY A 115 8.68 10.40 19.68
C GLY A 115 7.23 10.64 19.25
N MET A 116 6.35 10.78 20.23
CA MET A 116 4.90 10.90 20.00
C MET A 116 4.54 12.06 19.05
N ILE A 117 5.13 13.24 19.26
CA ILE A 117 4.74 14.45 18.51
C ILE A 117 5.17 14.32 17.05
N MET A 118 6.46 14.06 16.82
CA MET A 118 7.02 13.99 15.46
C MET A 118 6.52 12.76 14.71
N GLY A 119 6.35 11.62 15.40
CA GLY A 119 5.78 10.41 14.82
C GLY A 119 4.34 10.62 14.34
N CYS A 120 3.48 11.21 15.18
CA CYS A 120 2.10 11.53 14.80
C CYS A 120 2.03 12.57 13.69
N LEU A 121 2.88 13.61 13.71
CA LEU A 121 2.96 14.59 12.63
C LEU A 121 3.34 13.93 11.30
N TYR A 122 4.31 13.01 11.32
CA TYR A 122 4.73 12.27 10.15
C TYR A 122 3.58 11.41 9.58
N VAL A 123 2.85 10.69 10.44
CA VAL A 123 1.67 9.92 10.03
C VAL A 123 0.59 10.85 9.45
N ALA A 124 0.34 12.01 10.06
CA ALA A 124 -0.62 12.99 9.57
C ALA A 124 -0.25 13.53 8.18
N ILE A 125 1.03 13.79 7.92
CA ILE A 125 1.53 14.18 6.59
C ILE A 125 1.25 13.08 5.56
N ARG A 126 1.48 11.81 5.90
CA ARG A 126 1.20 10.69 4.99
C ARG A 126 -0.28 10.58 4.65
N ILE A 127 -1.15 10.69 5.65
CA ILE A 127 -2.61 10.73 5.46
C ILE A 127 -2.99 11.90 4.55
N TRP A 128 -2.41 13.08 4.79
CA TRP A 128 -2.69 14.26 3.99
C TRP A 128 -2.27 14.09 2.53
N ILE A 129 -1.04 13.63 2.27
CA ILE A 129 -0.53 13.36 0.91
C ILE A 129 -1.42 12.33 0.20
N SER A 130 -1.76 11.21 0.87
CA SER A 130 -2.61 10.18 0.27
C SER A 130 -4.01 10.70 -0.07
N LYS A 131 -4.59 11.56 0.80
CA LYS A 131 -5.89 12.20 0.59
C LYS A 131 -5.86 13.20 -0.56
N ASP A 132 -4.84 14.05 -0.61
CA ASP A 132 -4.68 15.07 -1.66
C ASP A 132 -4.50 14.40 -3.03
N LEU A 133 -3.66 13.38 -3.09
CA LEU A 133 -3.47 12.58 -4.30
C LEU A 133 -4.77 11.88 -4.73
N LEU A 134 -5.56 11.39 -3.77
CA LEU A 134 -6.88 10.82 -4.08
C LEU A 134 -7.80 11.87 -4.71
N ALA A 135 -7.86 13.09 -4.17
CA ALA A 135 -8.69 14.16 -4.71
C ALA A 135 -8.31 14.50 -6.17
N VAL A 136 -7.01 14.57 -6.45
CA VAL A 136 -6.48 14.78 -7.81
C VAL A 136 -6.87 13.62 -8.73
N CYS A 137 -6.64 12.38 -8.31
CA CYS A 137 -6.92 11.21 -9.13
C CYS A 137 -8.46 11.00 -9.30
N LEU A 138 -9.32 11.45 -8.36
CA LEU A 138 -10.80 11.51 -8.52
C LEU A 138 -11.24 12.58 -9.54
N ASN A 139 -10.59 13.75 -9.55
CA ASN A 139 -10.85 14.78 -10.56
C ASN A 139 -10.41 14.33 -11.96
N ALA A 140 -9.42 13.45 -12.08
CA ALA A 140 -9.07 12.80 -13.34
C ALA A 140 -10.15 11.82 -13.83
N VAL A 141 -10.77 11.04 -12.92
CA VAL A 141 -11.88 10.14 -13.27
C VAL A 141 -13.08 10.91 -13.85
N LYS A 142 -13.37 12.11 -13.31
CA LYS A 142 -14.42 12.99 -13.86
C LYS A 142 -14.12 13.48 -15.28
N ARG A 143 -12.84 13.47 -15.69
CA ARG A 143 -12.36 13.79 -17.04
C ARG A 143 -12.16 12.52 -17.88
N ASP A 144 -12.79 11.40 -17.53
CA ASP A 144 -12.70 10.10 -18.20
C ASP A 144 -11.28 9.50 -18.25
N ASN A 145 -10.39 9.95 -17.37
CA ASN A 145 -9.06 9.37 -17.19
C ASN A 145 -9.04 8.45 -15.97
N TYR A 146 -9.17 7.15 -16.23
CA TYR A 146 -9.26 6.10 -15.21
C TYR A 146 -7.89 5.57 -14.75
N LEU A 147 -6.82 5.83 -15.51
CA LEU A 147 -5.49 5.32 -15.19
C LEU A 147 -5.00 5.86 -13.83
N ALA A 148 -5.26 7.13 -13.57
CA ALA A 148 -4.86 7.79 -12.33
C ALA A 148 -5.44 7.08 -11.09
N ILE A 149 -6.73 6.72 -11.07
CA ILE A 149 -7.33 6.08 -9.88
C ILE A 149 -6.83 4.64 -9.65
N PHE A 150 -6.42 3.93 -10.71
CA PHE A 150 -5.82 2.62 -10.58
C PHE A 150 -4.39 2.70 -10.03
N LEU A 151 -3.59 3.64 -10.54
CA LEU A 151 -2.25 3.92 -10.01
C LEU A 151 -2.32 4.36 -8.54
N TRP A 152 -3.30 5.20 -8.18
CA TRP A 152 -3.56 5.55 -6.78
C TRP A 152 -3.81 4.30 -5.93
N GLY A 153 -4.64 3.37 -6.43
CA GLY A 153 -4.94 2.13 -5.72
C GLY A 153 -3.71 1.26 -5.45
N ALA A 154 -2.73 1.26 -6.35
CA ALA A 154 -1.48 0.53 -6.18
C ALA A 154 -0.48 1.25 -5.26
N CYS A 155 -0.34 2.58 -5.37
CA CYS A 155 0.67 3.32 -4.63
C CYS A 155 0.21 3.81 -3.25
N ALA A 156 -1.08 4.11 -3.05
CA ALA A 156 -1.58 4.67 -1.80
C ALA A 156 -1.34 3.79 -0.57
N PRO A 157 -1.50 2.44 -0.61
CA PRO A 157 -1.16 1.60 0.53
C PRO A 157 0.32 1.68 0.91
N VAL A 158 1.23 1.80 -0.08
CA VAL A 158 2.67 1.96 0.16
C VAL A 158 2.96 3.33 0.76
N ILE A 159 2.35 4.40 0.23
CA ILE A 159 2.50 5.76 0.74
C ILE A 159 1.97 5.85 2.18
N LEU A 160 0.88 5.17 2.52
CA LEU A 160 0.22 5.31 3.81
C LEU A 160 0.77 4.35 4.88
N PHE A 161 0.97 3.08 4.53
CA PHE A 161 1.27 1.99 5.47
C PHE A 161 2.63 1.32 5.22
N GLY A 162 3.27 1.59 4.08
CA GLY A 162 4.55 0.99 3.72
C GLY A 162 5.71 1.46 4.60
N ILE A 163 6.72 0.59 4.77
CA ILE A 163 7.93 0.90 5.54
C ILE A 163 8.84 1.83 4.74
N LEU A 164 8.76 3.14 4.93
CA LEU A 164 9.50 4.15 4.15
C LEU A 164 10.95 4.33 4.60
N GLY A 165 11.35 3.70 5.71
CA GLY A 165 12.75 3.56 6.08
C GLY A 165 13.54 2.69 5.09
N GLN A 166 12.86 1.83 4.32
CA GLN A 166 13.50 1.02 3.29
C GLN A 166 13.50 1.76 1.94
N PRO A 167 14.65 1.91 1.27
CA PRO A 167 14.77 2.69 0.05
C PRO A 167 13.87 2.17 -1.08
N THR A 168 13.61 0.87 -1.13
CA THR A 168 12.72 0.25 -2.12
C THR A 168 11.27 0.73 -1.98
N ASN A 169 10.71 0.69 -0.77
CA ASN A 169 9.33 1.14 -0.53
C ASN A 169 9.20 2.65 -0.71
N LEU A 170 10.23 3.40 -0.28
CA LEU A 170 10.28 4.84 -0.52
C LEU A 170 10.32 5.16 -2.02
N GLY A 171 11.11 4.41 -2.79
CA GLY A 171 11.16 4.49 -4.25
C GLY A 171 9.80 4.21 -4.87
N PHE A 172 9.12 3.13 -4.47
CA PHE A 172 7.77 2.82 -4.95
C PHE A 172 6.73 3.88 -4.58
N ALA A 173 6.81 4.44 -3.36
CA ALA A 173 5.94 5.52 -2.93
C ALA A 173 6.13 6.79 -3.78
N ALA A 174 7.39 7.22 -3.98
CA ALA A 174 7.72 8.41 -4.75
C ALA A 174 7.41 8.23 -6.25
N PHE A 175 7.88 7.14 -6.84
CA PHE A 175 7.66 6.83 -8.26
C PHE A 175 6.18 6.60 -8.56
N GLY A 176 5.48 5.80 -7.74
CA GLY A 176 4.06 5.52 -7.90
C GLY A 176 3.19 6.75 -7.68
N GLY A 177 3.54 7.61 -6.72
CA GLY A 177 2.90 8.90 -6.52
C GLY A 177 3.08 9.84 -7.72
N GLY A 178 4.30 9.92 -8.24
CA GLY A 178 4.63 10.69 -9.44
C GLY A 178 3.86 10.22 -10.67
N LEU A 179 3.73 8.90 -10.86
CA LEU A 179 2.91 8.33 -11.93
C LEU A 179 1.41 8.64 -11.77
N CYS A 180 0.83 8.61 -10.55
CA CYS A 180 -0.58 9.01 -10.36
C CYS A 180 -0.78 10.47 -10.75
N LEU A 181 0.13 11.35 -10.33
CA LEU A 181 0.05 12.78 -10.62
C LEU A 181 0.23 13.08 -12.12
N ALA A 182 1.21 12.44 -12.75
CA ALA A 182 1.42 12.55 -14.20
C ALA A 182 0.19 12.05 -14.97
N ALA A 183 -0.31 10.86 -14.63
CA ALA A 183 -1.51 10.30 -15.23
C ALA A 183 -2.73 11.21 -15.02
N ALA A 184 -2.89 11.81 -13.84
CA ALA A 184 -4.00 12.73 -13.57
C ALA A 184 -3.89 14.05 -14.34
N ASN A 185 -2.69 14.49 -14.67
CA ASN A 185 -2.45 15.74 -15.39
C ASN A 185 -2.40 15.57 -16.92
N THR A 186 -2.48 14.35 -17.44
CA THR A 186 -2.57 14.10 -18.87
C THR A 186 -3.78 14.83 -19.43
N LYS A 187 -3.54 15.84 -20.28
CA LYS A 187 -4.59 16.43 -21.11
C LYS A 187 -5.04 15.33 -22.06
N ILE A 188 -6.31 14.95 -21.97
CA ILE A 188 -6.92 14.19 -23.06
C ILE A 188 -6.98 15.17 -24.23
N GLU A 189 -5.98 15.12 -25.10
CA GLU A 189 -6.12 15.73 -26.41
C GLU A 189 -7.28 15.00 -27.08
N HIS A 190 -8.44 15.66 -27.09
CA HIS A 190 -9.46 15.31 -28.05
C HIS A 190 -8.80 15.52 -29.41
N HIS A 191 -8.37 14.41 -30.04
CA HIS A 191 -8.23 14.36 -31.48
C HIS A 191 -9.59 14.80 -32.04
N ARG A 192 -9.70 16.11 -32.33
CA ARG A 192 -10.76 16.66 -33.16
C ARG A 192 -10.54 16.03 -34.52
N ASN A 193 -11.46 15.15 -34.89
CA ASN A 193 -11.71 14.78 -36.28
C ASN A 193 -11.89 16.04 -37.13
#